data_AF-N6UUZ7-F1
#
_entry.id   AF-N6UUZ7-F1
#
_cell.length_a   1.000
_cell.length_b   1.000
_cell.length_c   1.000
_cell.angle_alpha   90.00
_cell.angle_beta   90.00
_cell.angle_gamma   90.00
#
_symmetry.space_group_name_H-M   'P 1'
#
loop_
_entity.id
_entity.type
_entity.pdbx_description
1 polymer ?
#
loop_
_entity_poly.entity_id
_entity_poly.type
_entity_poly.pdbx_seq_one_letter_code
_entity_poly.pdbx_strand_id
1 'polypeptide(L)'
;PKVSASTFCRVFPFHIIFDRNLQIVQTGSTVARVIPKVIEDECLVTDILDPIRPHLELTFENILSHINTIYVLKTKHGVMQVDAPPEYRFLRLKGQMLYVSERDLVVRGLYISDIPLHDATRDLVLMSEQFEADYKLTRNLEILTDKLQQTYRELDSEKKKTDQ
;
A
#
# COMPACT_ATOMS: atom_id res chain seq x y z
N PRO A 1 -0.74 1.52 -27.47
CA PRO A 1 -1.11 2.95 -27.33
C PRO A 1 -0.42 3.54 -26.10
N LYS A 2 0.19 4.72 -26.22
CA LYS A 2 0.86 5.40 -25.10
C LYS A 2 -0.20 6.08 -24.20
N VAL A 3 -0.09 5.95 -22.88
CA VAL A 3 -1.03 6.49 -21.88
C VAL A 3 -0.34 7.63 -21.12
N SER A 4 -0.97 8.80 -21.00
CA SER A 4 -0.41 9.92 -20.23
C SER A 4 -0.36 9.60 -18.72
N ALA A 5 0.55 10.26 -17.98
CA ALA A 5 0.60 10.15 -16.51
C ALA A 5 -0.75 10.49 -15.86
N SER A 6 -1.44 11.54 -16.35
CA SER A 6 -2.79 11.91 -15.89
C SER A 6 -3.84 10.82 -16.11
N THR A 7 -3.75 10.08 -17.21
CA THR A 7 -4.64 8.95 -17.48
C THR A 7 -4.28 7.76 -16.60
N PHE A 8 -2.99 7.48 -16.39
CA PHE A 8 -2.53 6.43 -15.48
C PHE A 8 -3.02 6.66 -14.04
N CYS A 9 -2.90 7.88 -13.51
CA CYS A 9 -3.37 8.22 -12.16
C CYS A 9 -4.88 8.05 -11.97
N ARG A 10 -5.65 8.17 -13.05
CA ARG A 10 -7.10 7.92 -13.05
C ARG A 10 -7.44 6.44 -13.16
N VAL A 11 -6.66 5.67 -13.94
CA VAL A 11 -6.87 4.22 -14.13
C VAL A 11 -6.45 3.43 -12.88
N PHE A 12 -5.38 3.85 -12.22
CA PHE A 12 -4.89 3.26 -10.97
C PHE A 12 -5.09 4.26 -9.83
N PRO A 13 -6.31 4.42 -9.30
CA PRO A 13 -6.62 5.45 -8.30
C PRO A 13 -5.92 5.23 -6.95
N PHE A 14 -5.45 4.00 -6.69
CA PHE A 14 -4.78 3.58 -5.46
C PHE A 14 -3.34 3.08 -5.72
N HIS A 15 -2.51 3.91 -6.34
CA HIS A 15 -1.08 3.64 -6.50
C HIS A 15 -0.24 4.72 -5.80
N ILE A 16 0.99 4.35 -5.44
CA ILE A 16 2.02 5.24 -4.89
C ILE A 16 3.34 4.89 -5.58
N ILE A 17 4.03 5.89 -6.09
CA ILE A 17 5.40 5.79 -6.61
C ILE A 17 6.26 6.66 -5.71
N PHE A 18 7.41 6.12 -5.32
CA PHE A 18 8.36 6.78 -4.45
C PHE A 18 9.79 6.45 -4.88
N ASP A 19 10.73 7.31 -4.51
CA ASP A 19 12.14 7.18 -4.86
C ASP A 19 12.91 6.31 -3.84
N ARG A 20 14.24 6.27 -3.98
CA ARG A 20 15.13 5.51 -3.08
C ARG A 20 15.13 6.03 -1.64
N ASN A 21 14.77 7.30 -1.43
CA ASN A 21 14.65 7.92 -0.12
C ASN A 21 13.24 7.76 0.46
N LEU A 22 12.38 6.97 -0.19
CA LEU A 22 10.96 6.81 0.14
C LEU A 22 10.14 8.10 0.00
N GLN A 23 10.66 9.08 -0.74
CA GLN A 23 9.94 10.30 -1.05
C GLN A 23 8.91 10.01 -2.14
N ILE A 24 7.65 10.37 -1.88
CA ILE A 24 6.55 10.16 -2.82
C ILE A 24 6.75 11.07 -4.02
N VAL A 25 6.80 10.48 -5.22
CA VAL A 25 6.95 11.22 -6.49
C VAL A 25 5.65 11.25 -7.29
N GLN A 26 4.76 10.27 -7.09
CA GLN A 26 3.47 10.20 -7.78
C GLN A 26 2.47 9.40 -6.98
N THR A 27 1.19 9.78 -7.05
CA THR A 27 0.09 9.01 -6.49
C THR A 27 -1.10 8.91 -7.43
N GLY A 28 -1.96 7.93 -7.18
CA GLY A 28 -3.27 7.81 -7.82
C GLY A 28 -4.24 8.91 -7.38
N SER A 29 -5.22 9.23 -8.22
CA SER A 29 -6.14 10.35 -7.97
C SER A 29 -6.94 10.20 -6.67
N THR A 30 -7.25 8.96 -6.25
CA THR A 30 -7.98 8.75 -4.99
C THR A 30 -7.07 8.87 -3.79
N VAL A 31 -5.81 8.42 -3.86
CA VAL A 31 -4.83 8.61 -2.79
C VAL A 31 -4.59 10.10 -2.53
N ALA A 32 -4.34 10.89 -3.59
CA ALA A 32 -4.18 12.33 -3.48
C ALA A 32 -5.40 13.03 -2.87
N ARG A 33 -6.62 12.56 -3.21
CA ARG A 33 -7.87 13.12 -2.68
C ARG A 33 -8.10 12.78 -1.20
N VAL A 34 -7.81 11.54 -0.78
CA VAL A 34 -8.13 11.07 0.58
C VAL A 34 -6.99 11.30 1.57
N ILE A 35 -5.75 11.47 1.11
CA ILE A 35 -4.56 11.76 1.92
C ILE A 35 -3.87 12.99 1.34
N PRO A 36 -4.35 14.22 1.61
CA PRO A 36 -3.81 15.43 0.97
C PRO A 36 -2.34 15.70 1.26
N LYS A 37 -1.82 15.15 2.37
CA LYS A 37 -0.39 15.23 2.74
C LYS A 37 0.55 14.74 1.65
N VAL A 38 0.11 13.82 0.77
CA VAL A 38 0.95 13.32 -0.34
C VAL A 38 1.21 14.35 -1.45
N ILE A 39 0.50 15.47 -1.43
CA ILE A 39 0.66 16.59 -2.37
C ILE A 39 1.64 17.63 -1.80
N GLU A 40 1.91 17.58 -0.48
CA GLU A 40 2.89 18.45 0.15
C GLU A 40 4.30 18.07 -0.32
N ASP A 41 5.16 19.08 -0.45
CA ASP A 41 6.56 18.86 -0.79
C ASP A 41 7.23 17.96 0.24
N GLU A 42 8.09 17.07 -0.26
CA GLU A 42 8.92 16.17 0.55
C GLU A 42 8.19 15.11 1.39
N CYS A 43 6.94 14.78 1.09
CA CYS A 43 6.20 13.72 1.80
C CYS A 43 6.86 12.33 1.64
N LEU A 44 7.22 11.70 2.76
CA LEU A 44 7.73 10.32 2.77
C LEU A 44 6.57 9.31 2.86
N VAL A 45 6.76 8.12 2.28
CA VAL A 45 5.81 7.00 2.45
C VAL A 45 5.57 6.69 3.92
N THR A 46 6.63 6.74 4.73
CA THR A 46 6.58 6.50 6.17
C THR A 46 5.83 7.58 6.95
N ASP A 47 5.56 8.75 6.36
CA ASP A 47 4.77 9.81 7.01
C ASP A 47 3.28 9.51 7.01
N ILE A 48 2.83 8.67 6.08
CA ILE A 48 1.41 8.39 5.83
C ILE A 48 1.03 6.94 6.04
N LEU A 49 1.97 6.00 5.97
CA LEU A 49 1.71 4.57 5.95
C LEU A 49 2.60 3.82 6.95
N ASP A 50 1.97 2.87 7.66
CA ASP A 50 2.63 1.88 8.52
C ASP A 50 2.60 0.50 7.84
N PRO A 51 3.73 -0.23 7.80
CA PRO A 51 3.75 -1.60 7.31
C PRO A 51 3.05 -2.53 8.30
N ILE A 52 2.03 -3.24 7.84
CA ILE A 52 1.40 -4.36 8.56
C ILE A 52 2.04 -5.68 8.15
N ARG A 53 2.31 -5.84 6.85
CA ARG A 53 3.02 -6.99 6.29
C ARG A 53 3.91 -6.57 5.11
N PRO A 54 5.02 -7.27 4.85
CA PRO A 54 5.76 -8.08 5.82
C PRO A 54 6.20 -7.24 7.02
N HIS A 55 6.43 -7.89 8.15
CA HIS A 55 6.89 -7.22 9.36
C HIS A 55 8.40 -6.99 9.28
N LEU A 56 8.77 -5.95 8.54
CA LEU A 56 10.12 -5.45 8.36
C LEU A 56 10.08 -3.93 8.43
N GLU A 57 11.24 -3.32 8.70
CA GLU A 57 11.36 -1.87 8.60
C GLU A 57 11.21 -1.45 7.13
N LEU A 58 10.34 -0.46 6.88
CA LEU A 58 10.08 0.02 5.53
C LEU A 58 11.25 0.88 5.04
N THR A 59 12.31 0.24 4.56
CA THR A 59 13.45 0.86 3.88
C THR A 59 13.50 0.41 2.43
N PHE A 60 14.16 1.19 1.56
CA PHE A 60 14.30 0.83 0.16
C PHE A 60 15.02 -0.50 -0.04
N GLU A 61 16.06 -0.76 0.74
CA GLU A 61 16.85 -2.00 0.72
C GLU A 61 16.01 -3.21 1.14
N ASN A 62 15.19 -3.06 2.19
CA ASN A 62 14.33 -4.13 2.65
C ASN A 62 13.20 -4.41 1.65
N ILE A 63 12.65 -3.37 1.01
CA ILE A 63 11.66 -3.53 -0.06
C ILE A 63 12.27 -4.30 -1.23
N LEU A 64 13.46 -3.92 -1.70
CA LEU A 64 14.10 -4.58 -2.83
C LEU A 64 14.46 -6.05 -2.51
N SER A 65 14.95 -6.31 -1.30
CA SER A 65 15.29 -7.66 -0.83
C SER A 65 14.07 -8.57 -0.72
N HIS A 66 12.87 -8.00 -0.56
CA HIS A 66 11.61 -8.71 -0.41
C HIS A 66 10.59 -8.34 -1.50
N ILE A 67 11.04 -7.95 -2.70
CA ILE A 67 10.21 -7.38 -3.76
C ILE A 67 9.03 -8.28 -4.18
N ASN A 68 9.22 -9.61 -4.10
CA ASN A 68 8.20 -10.61 -4.44
C ASN A 68 7.19 -10.87 -3.31
N THR A 69 7.21 -10.06 -2.24
CA THR A 69 6.30 -10.19 -1.10
C THR A 69 5.06 -9.31 -1.31
N ILE A 70 3.91 -9.78 -0.83
CA ILE A 70 2.70 -8.96 -0.75
C ILE A 70 2.84 -8.03 0.45
N TYR A 71 2.78 -6.72 0.17
CA TYR A 71 2.78 -5.68 1.18
C TYR A 71 1.35 -5.35 1.57
N VAL A 72 1.14 -5.18 2.87
CA VAL A 72 -0.09 -4.61 3.44
C VAL A 72 0.34 -3.38 4.22
N LEU A 73 0.02 -2.20 3.70
CA LEU A 73 0.30 -0.92 4.34
C LEU A 73 -0.99 -0.32 4.87
N LYS A 74 -0.97 0.23 6.08
CA LYS A 74 -2.13 0.88 6.69
C LYS A 74 -1.85 2.37 6.83
N THR A 75 -2.84 3.21 6.55
CA THR A 75 -2.71 4.65 6.81
C THR A 75 -2.56 4.95 8.29
N LYS A 76 -1.66 5.87 8.61
CA LYS A 76 -1.50 6.44 9.95
C LYS A 76 -2.77 7.16 10.40
N HIS A 77 -2.95 7.27 11.71
CA HIS A 77 -4.10 7.99 12.26
C HIS A 77 -4.05 9.48 11.88
N GLY A 78 -5.17 10.04 11.41
CA GLY A 78 -5.31 11.46 11.12
C GLY A 78 -4.77 11.92 9.76
N VAL A 79 -4.18 11.05 8.94
CA VAL A 79 -3.68 11.43 7.61
C VAL A 79 -4.79 11.44 6.55
N MET A 80 -5.89 10.71 6.81
CA MET A 80 -7.03 10.67 5.91
C MET A 80 -8.03 11.80 6.19
N GLN A 81 -8.37 12.57 5.16
CA GLN A 81 -9.44 13.56 5.20
C GLN A 81 -10.72 12.98 4.59
N VAL A 82 -11.42 12.15 5.38
CA VAL A 82 -12.69 11.53 4.98
C VAL A 82 -13.77 11.80 6.01
N ASP A 83 -14.96 12.16 5.53
CA ASP A 83 -16.15 12.30 6.38
C ASP A 83 -16.77 10.92 6.62
N ALA A 84 -16.14 10.18 7.54
CA ALA A 84 -16.56 8.83 7.92
C ALA A 84 -16.42 8.64 9.44
N PRO A 85 -17.13 7.67 10.06
CA PRO A 85 -16.91 7.28 11.44
C PRO A 85 -15.45 6.86 11.71
N PRO A 86 -14.94 7.02 12.94
CA PRO A 86 -13.53 6.75 13.27
C PRO A 86 -13.03 5.37 12.84
N GLU A 87 -13.88 4.34 12.92
CA GLU A 87 -13.55 2.97 12.50
C GLU A 87 -13.36 2.78 10.98
N TYR A 88 -13.71 3.79 10.18
CA TYR A 88 -13.52 3.81 8.72
C TYR A 88 -12.51 4.86 8.26
N ARG A 89 -11.84 5.57 9.18
CA ARG A 89 -10.81 6.59 8.87
C ARG A 89 -9.41 6.00 8.65
N PHE A 90 -9.34 4.75 8.20
CA PHE A 90 -8.09 4.12 7.81
C PHE A 90 -8.27 3.28 6.55
N LEU A 91 -7.24 3.31 5.70
CA LEU A 91 -7.15 2.52 4.49
C LEU A 91 -6.06 1.47 4.65
N ARG A 92 -6.32 0.25 4.17
CA ARG A 92 -5.31 -0.80 4.00
C ARG A 92 -5.04 -0.93 2.51
N LEU A 93 -3.82 -0.64 2.09
CA LEU A 93 -3.32 -0.83 0.73
C LEU A 93 -2.62 -2.18 0.69
N LYS A 94 -3.18 -3.12 -0.08
CA LYS A 94 -2.61 -4.45 -0.31
C LYS A 94 -2.14 -4.54 -1.75
N GLY A 95 -0.88 -4.89 -1.96
CA GLY A 95 -0.30 -4.97 -3.29
C GLY A 95 1.12 -5.51 -3.27
N GLN A 96 1.68 -5.70 -4.46
CA GLN A 96 3.10 -6.02 -4.62
C GLN A 96 3.87 -4.76 -5.00
N MET A 97 5.11 -4.70 -4.53
CA MET A 97 6.04 -3.64 -4.93
C MET A 97 6.64 -4.00 -6.28
N LEU A 98 6.81 -3.02 -7.15
CA LEU A 98 7.48 -3.18 -8.44
C LEU A 98 8.69 -2.26 -8.47
N TYR A 99 9.89 -2.83 -8.64
CA TYR A 99 11.09 -2.04 -8.88
C TYR A 99 11.16 -1.68 -10.37
N VAL A 100 11.23 -0.39 -10.66
CA VAL A 100 11.42 0.13 -12.02
C VAL A 100 12.79 0.80 -12.06
N SER A 101 13.71 0.31 -12.89
CA SER A 101 15.03 0.90 -12.99
C SER A 101 15.00 2.21 -13.78
N GLU A 102 15.87 3.17 -13.44
CA GLU A 102 16.02 4.43 -14.19
C GLU A 102 16.31 4.20 -15.68
N ARG A 103 17.03 3.11 -16.00
CA ARG A 103 17.31 2.74 -17.39
C ARG A 103 16.06 2.25 -18.10
N ASP A 104 15.16 1.56 -17.41
CA ASP A 104 13.89 1.15 -17.99
C ASP A 104 12.98 2.35 -18.23
N LEU A 105 13.01 3.38 -17.37
CA LEU A 105 12.33 4.66 -17.64
C LEU A 105 12.84 5.32 -18.95
N VAL A 106 14.15 5.32 -19.17
CA VAL A 106 14.81 6.03 -20.30
C VAL A 106 14.79 5.23 -21.61
N VAL A 107 15.15 3.94 -21.58
CA VAL A 107 15.36 3.10 -22.77
C VAL A 107 14.05 2.72 -23.46
N ARG A 108 12.96 2.64 -22.70
CA ARG A 108 11.63 2.32 -23.25
C ARG A 108 10.73 3.55 -23.43
N GLY A 109 11.19 4.75 -23.06
CA GLY A 109 10.31 5.92 -22.98
C GLY A 109 9.06 5.59 -22.18
N LEU A 110 9.23 4.86 -21.06
CA LEU A 110 8.13 4.34 -20.24
C LEU A 110 7.38 5.51 -19.63
N TYR A 111 6.37 5.97 -20.35
CA TYR A 111 5.14 6.30 -19.67
C TYR A 111 4.62 5.02 -19.02
N ILE A 112 3.93 5.14 -17.90
CA ILE A 112 3.40 4.03 -17.11
C ILE A 112 2.27 3.26 -17.85
N SER A 113 2.21 3.38 -19.18
CA SER A 113 1.37 2.66 -20.14
C SER A 113 1.76 1.21 -20.39
N ASP A 114 2.96 0.80 -19.95
CA ASP A 114 3.45 -0.58 -20.13
C ASP A 114 3.09 -1.50 -18.95
N ILE A 115 2.51 -0.94 -17.87
CA ILE A 115 1.84 -1.74 -16.85
C ILE A 115 0.53 -2.26 -17.48
N PRO A 116 0.28 -3.58 -17.51
CA PRO A 116 -0.93 -4.13 -18.10
C PRO A 116 -2.17 -3.42 -17.56
N LEU A 117 -3.00 -2.87 -18.46
CA LEU A 117 -4.29 -2.24 -18.12
C LEU A 117 -5.32 -3.24 -17.56
N HIS A 118 -4.97 -4.53 -17.55
CA HIS A 118 -5.78 -5.61 -17.05
C HIS A 118 -5.00 -6.33 -15.96
N ASP A 119 -5.15 -5.90 -14.70
CA ASP A 119 -5.36 -6.86 -13.62
C ASP A 119 -5.91 -6.27 -12.30
N ALA A 120 -6.73 -7.10 -11.64
CA ALA A 120 -7.20 -7.14 -10.25
C ALA A 120 -8.01 -6.00 -9.58
N THR A 121 -8.18 -4.80 -10.15
CA THR A 121 -9.03 -3.75 -9.53
C THR A 121 -10.52 -3.82 -9.92
N ARG A 122 -10.90 -4.75 -10.80
CA ARG A 122 -12.29 -4.89 -11.29
C ARG A 122 -13.27 -5.47 -10.25
N ASP A 123 -12.75 -6.09 -9.20
CA ASP A 123 -13.57 -6.69 -8.13
C ASP A 123 -13.89 -5.71 -6.99
N LEU A 124 -13.43 -4.45 -7.07
CA LEU A 124 -13.69 -3.43 -6.04
C LEU A 124 -14.88 -2.51 -6.37
N VAL A 125 -15.61 -2.74 -7.47
CA VAL A 125 -16.64 -1.80 -7.98
C VAL A 125 -18.03 -2.42 -8.14
N LEU A 126 -18.24 -3.72 -7.88
CA LEU A 126 -19.58 -4.33 -7.96
C LEU A 126 -19.94 -5.00 -6.64
N MET A 127 -20.39 -4.17 -5.68
CA MET A 127 -20.86 -4.60 -4.37
C MET A 127 -22.26 -5.22 -4.50
N SER A 128 -22.38 -6.52 -4.22
CA SER A 128 -23.64 -7.18 -3.84
C SER A 128 -23.61 -7.50 -2.34
N GLU A 129 -24.77 -7.60 -1.69
CA GLU A 129 -24.86 -7.81 -0.23
C GLU A 129 -24.13 -9.08 0.26
N GLN A 130 -24.13 -10.14 -0.54
CA GLN A 130 -23.47 -11.40 -0.22
C GLN A 130 -21.94 -11.30 -0.26
N PHE A 131 -21.38 -10.58 -1.25
CA PHE A 131 -19.94 -10.31 -1.31
C PHE A 131 -19.47 -9.34 -0.22
N GLU A 132 -20.33 -8.41 0.24
CA GLU A 132 -19.98 -7.53 1.36
C GLU A 132 -19.83 -8.31 2.67
N ALA A 133 -20.70 -9.27 2.94
CA ALA A 133 -20.60 -10.15 4.10
C ALA A 133 -19.33 -11.02 4.05
N ASP A 134 -19.05 -11.63 2.89
CA ASP A 134 -17.86 -12.46 2.68
C ASP A 134 -16.56 -11.63 2.75
N TYR A 135 -16.58 -10.41 2.22
CA TYR A 135 -15.46 -9.46 2.33
C TYR A 135 -15.24 -9.02 3.77
N LYS A 136 -16.30 -8.71 4.53
CA LYS A 136 -16.21 -8.40 5.98
C LYS A 136 -15.61 -9.57 6.75
N LEU A 137 -16.05 -10.80 6.46
CA LEU A 137 -15.53 -12.00 7.11
C LEU A 137 -14.06 -12.24 6.77
N THR A 138 -13.70 -12.15 5.49
CA THR A 138 -12.32 -12.31 5.00
C THR A 138 -11.39 -11.25 5.58
N ARG A 139 -11.85 -10.00 5.64
CA ARG A 139 -11.14 -8.89 6.28
C ARG A 139 -10.94 -9.15 7.78
N ASN A 140 -11.97 -9.64 8.48
CA ASN A 140 -11.87 -9.97 9.90
C ASN A 140 -10.88 -11.12 10.13
N LEU A 141 -10.90 -12.17 9.30
CA LEU A 141 -9.94 -13.26 9.37
C LEU A 141 -8.51 -12.77 9.12
N GLU A 142 -8.31 -11.87 8.16
CA GLU A 142 -7.00 -11.28 7.88
C GLU A 142 -6.50 -10.46 9.08
N ILE A 143 -7.35 -9.60 9.66
CA ILE A 143 -7.01 -8.81 10.85
C ILE A 143 -6.67 -9.73 12.04
N LEU A 144 -7.43 -10.79 12.25
CA LEU A 144 -7.17 -11.75 13.33
C LEU A 144 -5.86 -12.49 13.10
N THR A 145 -5.54 -12.85 11.86
CA THR A 145 -4.28 -13.50 11.50
C THR A 145 -3.08 -12.55 11.70
N ASP A 146 -3.23 -11.27 11.38
CA ASP A 146 -2.23 -10.22 11.66
C ASP A 146 -1.95 -10.14 13.16
N LYS A 147 -3.02 -9.99 13.97
CA LYS A 147 -2.91 -9.94 15.43
C LYS A 147 -2.25 -11.19 16.00
N LEU A 148 -2.64 -12.37 15.53
CA LEU A 148 -2.07 -13.64 15.99
C LEU A 148 -0.56 -13.72 15.72
N GLN A 149 -0.11 -13.30 14.53
CA GLN A 149 1.31 -13.27 14.20
C GLN A 149 2.08 -12.25 15.04
N GLN A 150 1.48 -11.11 15.35
CA GLN A 150 2.07 -10.12 16.24
C GLN A 150 2.23 -10.68 17.66
N THR A 151 1.19 -11.27 18.24
CA THR A 151 1.24 -11.90 19.57
C THR A 151 2.27 -13.02 19.66
N TYR A 152 2.40 -13.83 18.60
CA TYR A 152 3.41 -14.90 18.57
C TYR A 152 4.85 -14.34 18.64
N ARG A 153 5.11 -13.21 17.98
CA ARG A 153 6.42 -12.54 18.00
C ARG A 153 6.72 -11.90 19.35
N GLU A 154 5.74 -11.24 19.95
CA GLU A 154 5.85 -10.68 21.30
C GLU A 154 6.20 -11.80 22.30
N LEU A 155 5.48 -12.93 22.23
CA LEU A 155 5.74 -14.11 23.06
C LEU A 155 7.16 -14.69 22.84
N ASP A 156 7.63 -14.79 21.60
CA ASP A 156 9.00 -15.26 21.30
C ASP A 156 10.07 -14.31 21.86
N SER A 157 9.80 -12.99 21.82
CA SER A 157 10.69 -11.98 22.39
C SER A 157 10.73 -12.03 23.93
N GLU A 158 9.62 -12.39 24.59
CA GLU A 158 9.57 -12.57 26.04
C GLU A 158 10.26 -13.86 26.46
N LYS A 159 10.03 -14.98 25.77
CA LYS A 159 10.72 -16.26 26.06
C LYS A 159 12.24 -16.12 26.04
N LYS A 160 12.78 -15.41 25.04
CA LYS A 160 14.22 -15.11 24.97
C LYS A 160 14.77 -14.30 26.15
N LYS A 161 13.91 -13.51 26.82
CA LYS A 161 14.28 -12.75 28.03
C LYS A 161 14.21 -13.59 29.30
N THR A 162 13.30 -14.57 29.37
CA THR A 162 13.16 -15.47 30.53
C THR A 162 14.16 -16.62 30.54
N ASP A 163 14.70 -16.98 29.36
CA ASP A 163 15.75 -18.00 29.20
C ASP A 163 17.19 -17.43 29.37
N GLN A 164 17.33 -16.13 29.67
CA GLN A 164 18.59 -15.45 30.06
C GLN A 164 18.67 -15.27 31.58
#